data_AF-A0A8K0P8F0-F1
#
_entry.id   AF-A0A8K0P8F0-F1
#
_cell.length_a   1.000
_cell.length_b   1.000
_cell.length_c   1.000
_cell.angle_alpha   90.00
_cell.angle_beta   90.00
_cell.angle_gamma   90.00
#
_symmetry.space_group_name_H-M   'P 1'
#
loop_
_entity.id
_entity.type
_entity.pdbx_description
1 polymer ?
#
loop_
_entity_poly.entity_id
_entity_poly.type
_entity_poly.pdbx_seq_one_letter_code
_entity_poly.pdbx_strand_id
1 'polypeptide(L)'
;MFERRGRPGPQYLSLLAVLGMFLTNVLLKKAKSKNIMVLMESMVSGHKYITIRERLADKLEVIRFDPHIQKECVYKERKKIRSI
;
A
#
# COMPACT_ATOMS: atom_id res chain seq x y z
N MET A 1 -26.28 44.46 -32.27
CA MET A 1 -26.94 43.15 -32.09
C MET A 1 -25.95 42.25 -31.35
N PHE A 2 -26.15 42.09 -30.04
CA PHE A 2 -25.11 41.72 -29.08
C PHE A 2 -25.55 40.43 -28.36
N GLU A 3 -25.15 39.26 -28.87
CA GLU A 3 -25.49 37.97 -28.25
C GLU A 3 -24.35 37.53 -27.32
N ARG A 4 -24.35 38.01 -26.06
CA ARG A 4 -23.45 37.50 -25.03
C ARG A 4 -23.90 36.08 -24.65
N ARG A 5 -23.20 35.06 -25.14
CA ARG A 5 -23.29 33.71 -24.56
C ARG A 5 -22.93 33.80 -23.08
N GLY A 6 -23.93 33.66 -22.21
CA GLY A 6 -23.77 33.71 -20.76
C GLY A 6 -22.77 32.66 -20.30
N ARG A 7 -21.68 33.09 -19.66
CA ARG A 7 -20.82 32.16 -18.92
C ARG A 7 -21.65 31.56 -17.79
N PRO A 8 -21.75 30.23 -17.66
CA PRO A 8 -22.46 29.62 -16.55
C PRO A 8 -21.76 30.01 -15.24
N GLY A 9 -22.54 30.48 -14.26
CA GLY A 9 -22.02 30.96 -12.97
C GLY A 9 -21.23 29.90 -12.20
N PRO A 10 -20.44 30.30 -11.18
CA PRO A 10 -19.50 29.43 -10.45
C PRO A 10 -20.15 28.21 -9.76
N GLN A 11 -21.48 28.21 -9.63
CA GLN A 11 -22.28 27.13 -9.03
C GLN A 11 -22.37 25.88 -9.94
N TYR A 12 -22.25 26.04 -11.27
CA TYR A 12 -22.26 24.91 -12.21
C TYR A 12 -20.86 24.30 -12.41
N LEU A 13 -19.81 25.11 -12.26
CA LEU A 13 -18.42 24.63 -12.27
C LEU A 13 -18.10 23.76 -11.05
N SER A 14 -18.65 24.07 -9.88
CA SER A 14 -18.47 23.23 -8.67
C SER A 14 -19.20 21.90 -8.78
N LEU A 15 -20.44 21.87 -9.28
CA LEU A 15 -21.20 20.63 -9.46
C LEU A 15 -20.54 19.70 -10.48
N LEU A 16 -20.11 20.23 -11.63
CA LEU A 16 -19.39 19.45 -12.65
C LEU A 16 -18.01 18.97 -12.15
N ALA A 17 -17.31 19.77 -11.34
CA ALA A 17 -16.05 19.37 -10.71
C ALA A 17 -16.25 18.24 -9.68
N VAL A 18 -17.30 18.29 -8.86
CA VAL A 18 -17.61 17.23 -7.88
C VAL A 18 -18.05 15.94 -8.59
N LEU A 19 -18.83 16.04 -9.68
CA LEU A 19 -19.21 14.87 -10.49
C LEU A 19 -17.99 14.19 -11.14
N GLY A 20 -17.03 14.98 -11.63
CA GLY A 20 -15.78 14.47 -12.20
C GLY A 20 -14.86 13.83 -11.15
N MET A 21 -14.84 14.36 -9.93
CA MET A 21 -13.99 13.84 -8.84
C MET A 21 -14.44 12.46 -8.34
N PHE A 22 -15.73 12.11 -8.47
CA PHE A 22 -16.24 10.80 -8.11
C PHE A 22 -15.93 9.73 -9.18
N LEU A 23 -16.08 10.08 -10.47
CA LEU A 23 -15.85 9.15 -11.58
C LEU A 23 -14.36 8.82 -11.78
N THR A 24 -13.48 9.81 -11.61
CA THR A 24 -12.02 9.65 -11.80
C THR A 24 -11.39 8.73 -10.73
N ASN A 25 -11.84 8.81 -9.48
CA ASN A 25 -11.35 7.97 -8.38
C ASN A 25 -11.73 6.48 -8.52
N VAL A 26 -12.80 6.17 -9.25
CA VAL A 26 -13.25 4.80 -9.48
C VAL A 26 -12.58 4.18 -10.71
N LEU A 27 -12.44 4.94 -11.81
CA LEU A 27 -11.86 4.43 -13.06
C LEU A 27 -10.31 4.34 -13.04
N LEU A 28 -9.62 5.24 -12.33
CA LEU A 28 -8.15 5.31 -12.32
C LEU A 28 -7.50 4.77 -11.04
N LYS A 29 -8.25 4.02 -10.22
CA LYS A 29 -7.68 3.39 -9.02
C LYS A 29 -6.76 2.25 -9.43
N LYS A 30 -5.45 2.52 -9.50
CA LYS A 30 -4.41 1.50 -9.70
C LYS A 30 -4.64 0.37 -8.69
N ALA A 31 -4.88 -0.84 -9.21
CA ALA A 31 -5.11 -2.01 -8.39
C ALA A 31 -3.96 -2.16 -7.39
N LYS A 32 -4.30 -2.05 -6.10
CA LYS A 32 -3.32 -2.25 -5.03
C LYS A 32 -2.89 -3.70 -5.06
N SER A 33 -1.59 -3.90 -5.05
CA SER A 33 -1.02 -5.23 -5.16
C SER A 33 -1.38 -6.09 -3.93
N LYS A 34 -1.68 -7.37 -4.16
CA LYS A 34 -2.20 -8.28 -3.13
C LYS A 34 -1.13 -8.67 -2.12
N ASN A 35 0.13 -8.75 -2.57
CA ASN A 35 1.23 -9.25 -1.77
C ASN A 35 2.27 -8.16 -1.49
N ILE A 36 2.93 -8.26 -0.35
CA ILE A 36 4.02 -7.38 0.04
C ILE A 36 5.23 -8.21 0.41
N MET A 37 6.39 -7.75 -0.03
CA MET A 37 7.68 -8.30 0.34
C MET A 37 8.14 -7.63 1.63
N VAL A 38 8.41 -8.44 2.65
CA VAL A 38 8.82 -7.97 3.97
C VAL A 38 10.15 -8.60 4.37
N LEU A 39 10.94 -7.83 5.10
CA LEU A 39 12.19 -8.26 5.70
C LEU A 39 11.89 -8.77 7.11
N MET A 40 12.24 -10.02 7.35
CA MET A 40 12.21 -10.67 8.65
C MET A 40 13.60 -10.59 9.26
N GLU A 41 13.66 -10.35 10.56
CA GLU A 41 14.91 -10.27 11.32
C GLU A 41 14.82 -11.13 12.58
N SER A 42 15.89 -11.89 12.85
CA SER A 42 16.05 -12.66 14.07
C SER A 42 16.19 -11.72 15.26
N MET A 43 15.45 -11.98 16.33
CA MET A 43 15.54 -11.20 17.58
C MET A 43 16.88 -11.38 18.30
N VAL A 44 17.63 -12.44 17.99
CA VAL A 44 18.83 -12.80 18.75
C VAL A 44 20.12 -12.47 17.98
N SER A 45 20.26 -12.94 16.74
CA SER A 45 21.47 -12.71 15.94
C SER A 45 21.40 -11.49 15.02
N GLY A 46 20.19 -11.00 14.70
CA GLY A 46 19.99 -10.03 13.64
C GLY A 46 20.12 -10.61 12.23
N HIS A 47 20.14 -11.94 12.05
CA HIS A 47 20.04 -12.59 10.74
C HIS A 47 18.76 -12.14 10.03
N LYS A 48 18.86 -11.80 8.74
CA LYS A 48 17.76 -11.24 7.96
C LYS A 48 17.41 -12.15 6.80
N TYR A 49 16.13 -12.32 6.56
CA TYR A 49 15.65 -12.98 5.35
C TYR A 49 14.41 -12.28 4.80
N ILE A 50 14.09 -12.56 3.55
CA ILE A 50 12.96 -11.94 2.86
C ILE A 50 11.84 -12.96 2.75
N THR A 51 10.62 -12.53 3.06
CA THR A 51 9.41 -13.33 2.83
C THR A 51 8.34 -12.49 2.15
N ILE A 52 7.37 -13.17 1.55
CA ILE A 52 6.19 -12.58 0.96
C ILE A 52 5.02 -12.84 1.90
N ARG A 53 4.26 -11.80 2.23
CA ARG A 53 3.01 -11.92 2.96
C ARG A 53 1.87 -11.21 2.25
N GLU A 54 0.66 -11.59 2.59
CA GLU A 54 -0.54 -10.89 2.11
C GLU A 54 -0.65 -9.51 2.75
N ARG A 55 -1.12 -8.53 1.98
CA ARG A 55 -1.21 -7.14 2.42
C ARG A 55 -2.15 -6.92 3.61
N LEU A 56 -3.21 -7.73 3.72
CA LEU A 56 -4.22 -7.64 4.77
C LEU A 56 -3.87 -8.47 6.02
N ALA A 57 -2.79 -9.24 5.97
CA ALA A 57 -2.37 -10.05 7.11
C ALA A 57 -1.73 -9.20 8.22
N ASP A 58 -1.78 -9.70 9.45
CA ASP A 58 -1.11 -9.10 10.60
C ASP A 58 0.43 -9.24 10.54
N LYS A 59 1.12 -8.58 11.47
CA LYS A 59 2.57 -8.66 11.61
C LYS A 59 2.99 -10.11 11.81
N LEU A 60 3.95 -10.56 11.01
CA LEU A 60 4.38 -11.95 10.99
C LEU A 60 5.45 -12.19 12.06
N GLU A 61 5.22 -13.16 12.94
CA GLU A 61 6.21 -13.68 13.89
C GLU A 61 6.34 -15.18 13.66
N VAL A 62 7.54 -15.65 13.36
CA VAL A 62 7.80 -17.05 13.02
C VAL A 62 9.03 -17.56 13.73
N ILE A 63 8.94 -18.78 14.23
CA ILE A 63 10.07 -19.49 14.82
C ILE A 63 10.80 -20.19 13.67
N ARG A 64 12.08 -19.89 13.51
CA ARG A 64 12.92 -20.54 12.49
C ARG A 64 14.31 -20.80 13.05
N PHE A 65 14.98 -21.78 12.46
CA PHE A 65 16.37 -22.04 12.74
C PHE A 65 17.26 -20.87 12.32
N ASP A 66 18.05 -20.37 13.26
CA ASP A 66 19.04 -19.33 13.03
C ASP A 66 20.42 -19.94 12.80
N PRO A 67 21.04 -19.79 11.62
CA PRO A 67 22.34 -20.37 11.32
C PRO A 67 23.48 -19.79 12.16
N HIS A 68 23.35 -18.57 12.72
CA HIS A 68 24.40 -17.98 13.55
C HIS A 68 24.46 -18.59 14.96
N ILE A 69 23.31 -18.95 15.52
CA ILE A 69 23.20 -19.47 16.90
C ILE A 69 23.03 -21.00 16.88
N GLN A 70 22.72 -21.55 15.72
CA GLN A 70 22.39 -22.97 15.51
C GLN A 70 21.24 -23.44 16.40
N LYS A 71 20.28 -22.54 16.65
CA LYS A 71 19.09 -22.79 17.47
C LYS A 71 17.86 -22.17 16.82
N GLU A 72 16.68 -22.63 17.24
CA GLU A 72 15.43 -21.99 16.86
C GLU A 72 15.30 -20.62 17.56
N CYS A 73 15.00 -19.60 16.77
CA CYS A 73 14.85 -18.23 17.22
C CYS A 73 13.58 -17.62 16.62
N VAL A 74 13.03 -16.64 17.33
CA VAL A 74 11.88 -15.87 16.86
C VAL A 74 12.37 -14.82 15.86
N TYR A 75 11.80 -14.86 14.66
CA TYR A 75 11.95 -13.85 13.63
C TYR A 75 10.73 -12.92 13.63
N LYS A 76 10.98 -11.62 13.61
CA LYS A 76 9.94 -10.58 13.52
C LYS A 76 10.05 -9.78 12.25
N GLU A 77 8.91 -9.31 11.76
CA GLU A 77 8.85 -8.36 10.64
C GLU A 77 9.49 -7.03 11.02
N ARG A 78 10.61 -6.67 10.37
CA ARG A 78 11.31 -5.41 10.61
C ARG A 78 10.79 -4.30 9.71
N LYS A 79 10.74 -4.54 8.39
CA LYS A 79 10.34 -3.54 7.41
C LYS A 79 9.72 -4.14 6.16
N LYS A 80 8.78 -3.40 5.56
CA LYS A 80 8.32 -3.64 4.19
C LYS A 80 9.39 -3.20 3.21
N ILE A 81 9.73 -4.06 2.25
CA ILE A 81 10.66 -3.75 1.17
C ILE A 81 9.90 -3.15 -0.01
N ARG A 82 8.92 -3.88 -0.55
CA ARG A 82 8.16 -3.45 -1.73
C ARG A 82 6.79 -4.12 -1.79
N SER A 83 5.87 -3.49 -2.48
CA SER A 83 4.61 -4.10 -2.91
C SER A 83 4.82 -4.83 -4.23
N ILE A 84 4.37 -6.08 -4.30
CA ILE A 84 4.40 -6.93 -5.50
C ILE A 84 2.99 -7.02 -6.03
#